data_AF-A0A821NZE1-F1
#
_entry.id   AF-A0A821NZE1-F1
#
_cell.length_a   1.000
_cell.length_b   1.000
_cell.length_c   1.000
_cell.angle_alpha   90.00
_cell.angle_beta   90.00
_cell.angle_gamma   90.00
#
_symmetry.space_group_name_H-M   'P 1'
#
loop_
_entity.id
_entity.type
_entity.pdbx_description
1 polymer ?
#
loop_
_entity_poly.entity_id
_entity_poly.type
_entity_poly.pdbx_seq_one_letter_code
_entity_poly.pdbx_strand_id
1 'polypeptide(L)'
;YFTLPPSITPYKCAILPLSGNAEFKPFTKQISDLLTQAGISYKVDTSSSCIGKRYARCDEIAIPFAVTVDFDTSLQPPSIAFRELNSMKQIRVP
;
A
#
# COMPACT_ATOMS: atom_id res chain seq x y z
N TYR A 1 6.86 -5.33 -17.33
CA TYR A 1 5.97 -5.28 -16.17
C TYR A 1 5.32 -6.65 -16.03
N PHE A 2 5.45 -7.35 -14.88
CA PHE A 2 4.86 -8.69 -14.72
C PHE A 2 3.42 -8.55 -14.22
N THR A 3 2.46 -8.97 -15.03
CA THR A 3 1.06 -9.09 -14.62
C THR A 3 0.78 -10.53 -14.26
N LEU A 4 0.74 -10.82 -12.97
CA LEU A 4 0.31 -12.11 -12.45
C LEU A 4 -1.15 -12.03 -12.00
N PRO A 5 -1.96 -13.07 -12.18
CA PRO A 5 -3.26 -13.17 -11.55
C PRO A 5 -3.15 -12.95 -10.04
N PRO A 6 -4.04 -12.14 -9.41
CA PRO A 6 -3.99 -11.87 -7.98
C PRO A 6 -3.99 -13.13 -7.11
N SER A 7 -4.46 -14.27 -7.60
CA SER A 7 -4.41 -15.57 -6.91
C SER A 7 -2.98 -16.09 -6.68
N ILE A 8 -2.05 -15.86 -7.61
CA ILE A 8 -0.70 -16.44 -7.58
C ILE A 8 0.39 -15.46 -7.14
N THR A 9 0.06 -14.18 -6.94
CA THR A 9 1.04 -13.18 -6.52
C THR A 9 1.60 -13.48 -5.12
N PRO A 10 2.90 -13.23 -4.87
CA PRO A 10 3.51 -13.51 -3.57
C PRO A 10 2.93 -12.66 -2.45
N TYR A 11 2.62 -11.40 -2.76
CA TYR A 11 1.89 -10.50 -1.88
C TYR A 11 0.68 -9.95 -2.61
N LYS A 12 -0.43 -9.79 -1.88
CA LYS A 12 -1.68 -9.27 -2.42
C LYS A 12 -1.76 -7.76 -2.27
N CYS A 13 -1.17 -7.21 -1.21
CA CYS A 13 -1.20 -5.78 -0.94
C CYS A 13 0.19 -5.25 -0.56
N ALA A 14 0.49 -4.01 -0.95
CA ALA A 14 1.60 -3.24 -0.40
C ALA A 14 1.07 -2.11 0.49
N ILE A 15 1.74 -1.81 1.60
CA ILE A 15 1.49 -0.63 2.43
C ILE A 15 2.66 0.32 2.29
N LEU A 16 2.40 1.53 1.83
CA LEU A 16 3.37 2.52 1.41
C LEU A 16 3.13 3.85 2.15
N PRO A 17 3.68 4.06 3.35
CA PRO A 17 3.55 5.34 4.04
C PRO A 17 4.36 6.42 3.33
N LEU A 18 3.79 7.59 3.03
CA LEU A 18 4.41 8.64 2.22
C LEU A 18 5.82 9.01 2.71
N SER A 19 6.00 9.05 4.04
CA SER A 19 7.28 9.23 4.71
C SER A 19 7.49 8.19 5.81
N GLY A 20 8.74 8.03 6.27
CA GLY A 20 9.09 7.26 7.46
C GLY A 20 8.76 7.95 8.80
N ASN A 21 7.91 8.99 8.77
CA ASN A 21 7.53 9.76 9.96
C ASN A 21 6.83 8.86 10.99
N ALA A 22 7.05 9.14 12.27
CA ALA A 22 6.43 8.40 13.37
C ALA A 22 4.90 8.47 13.37
N GLU A 23 4.34 9.55 12.81
CA GLU A 23 2.89 9.78 12.71
C GLU A 23 2.17 8.76 11.83
N PHE A 24 2.84 8.20 10.81
CA PHE A 24 2.24 7.20 9.93
C PHE A 24 2.35 5.77 10.44
N LYS A 25 3.21 5.53 11.45
CA LYS A 25 3.37 4.20 12.07
C LYS A 25 2.06 3.63 12.66
N PRO A 26 1.25 4.38 13.44
CA PRO A 26 0.00 3.84 13.97
C PRO A 26 -0.97 3.42 12.85
N PHE A 27 -1.13 4.25 11.82
CA PHE A 27 -2.00 3.92 10.67
C PHE A 27 -1.50 2.71 9.89
N THR A 28 -0.19 2.67 9.61
CA THR A 28 0.44 1.53 8.94
C THR A 28 0.22 0.24 9.73
N LYS A 29 0.37 0.30 11.06
CA LYS A 29 0.16 -0.84 11.95
C LYS A 29 -1.30 -1.28 11.99
N GLN A 30 -2.24 -0.34 12.07
CA GLN A 30 -3.66 -0.64 12.03
C GLN A 30 -4.06 -1.34 10.73
N ILE A 31 -3.59 -0.84 9.58
CA ILE A 31 -3.85 -1.46 8.28
C ILE A 31 -3.19 -2.85 8.20
N SER A 32 -1.96 -3.01 8.70
CA SER A 32 -1.29 -4.32 8.70
C SER A 32 -2.02 -5.34 9.57
N ASP A 33 -2.53 -4.91 10.72
CA ASP A 33 -3.27 -5.78 11.64
C ASP A 33 -4.60 -6.22 11.00
N LEU A 34 -5.31 -5.32 10.31
CA LEU A 34 -6.53 -5.63 9.56
C LEU A 34 -6.26 -6.61 8.41
N LEU A 35 -5.20 -6.40 7.64
CA LEU A 35 -4.82 -7.31 6.55
C LEU A 35 -4.42 -8.69 7.08
N THR A 36 -3.73 -8.74 8.22
CA THR A 36 -3.40 -10.00 8.90
C THR A 36 -4.65 -10.74 9.35
N GLN A 37 -5.60 -10.04 9.98
CA GLN A 37 -6.87 -10.62 10.41
C GLN A 37 -7.71 -11.15 9.24
N ALA A 38 -7.64 -10.48 8.09
CA ALA A 38 -8.28 -10.93 6.85
C ALA A 38 -7.53 -12.07 6.14
N GLY A 39 -6.35 -12.49 6.62
CA GLY A 39 -5.53 -13.52 6.00
C GLY A 39 -4.89 -13.08 4.66
N ILE A 40 -4.77 -11.78 4.43
CA ILE A 40 -4.26 -11.21 3.18
C ILE A 40 -2.74 -11.02 3.31
N SER A 41 -1.95 -11.64 2.45
CA SER A 41 -0.49 -11.42 2.44
C SER A 41 -0.15 -9.99 1.99
N TYR A 42 0.65 -9.28 2.78
CA TYR A 42 1.03 -7.90 2.49
C TYR A 42 2.52 -7.64 2.69
N LYS A 43 3.00 -6.55 2.08
CA LYS A 43 4.37 -6.05 2.23
C LYS A 43 4.35 -4.60 2.66
N VAL A 44 5.14 -4.23 3.65
CA VAL A 44 5.32 -2.83 4.08
C VAL A 44 6.63 -2.29 3.51
N ASP A 45 6.58 -1.16 2.80
CA ASP A 45 7.78 -0.48 2.30
C ASP A 45 7.88 0.94 2.87
N THR A 46 8.61 1.04 3.98
CA THR A 46 8.98 2.28 4.68
C THR A 46 10.31 2.86 4.21
N SER A 47 10.83 2.45 3.04
CA SER A 47 12.09 3.00 2.54
C SER A 47 12.00 4.51 2.29
N SER A 48 13.10 5.23 2.55
CA SER A 48 13.21 6.69 2.36
C SER A 48 13.16 7.15 0.89
N SER A 49 12.87 6.24 -0.04
CA SER A 49 12.76 6.55 -1.47
C SER A 49 11.42 7.21 -1.81
N CYS A 50 11.36 7.95 -2.90
CA CYS A 50 10.11 8.56 -3.36
C CYS A 50 9.03 7.50 -3.64
N ILE A 51 7.76 7.89 -3.51
CA ILE A 51 6.62 6.98 -3.64
C ILE A 51 6.58 6.30 -5.03
N GLY A 52 6.95 7.01 -6.09
CA GLY A 52 7.04 6.46 -7.44
C GLY A 52 8.03 5.29 -7.56
N LYS A 53 9.19 5.37 -6.89
CA LYS A 53 10.16 4.25 -6.85
C LYS A 53 9.63 3.07 -6.03
N ARG A 54 8.84 3.34 -4.99
CA ARG A 54 8.21 2.27 -4.19
C ARG A 54 7.11 1.56 -4.97
N TYR A 55 6.29 2.31 -5.70
CA TYR A 55 5.38 1.72 -6.67
C TYR A 55 6.14 0.87 -7.67
N ALA A 56 7.18 1.40 -8.33
CA ALA A 56 7.97 0.64 -9.29
C ALA A 56 8.51 -0.69 -8.73
N ARG A 57 8.95 -0.74 -7.46
CA ARG A 57 9.37 -2.01 -6.82
C ARG A 57 8.23 -2.96 -6.55
N CYS A 58 7.08 -2.48 -6.06
CA CYS A 58 5.90 -3.31 -5.81
C CYS A 58 5.35 -3.86 -7.12
N ASP A 59 5.38 -2.99 -8.11
CA ASP A 59 5.09 -3.25 -9.49
C ASP A 59 6.05 -4.40 -9.95
N GLU A 60 7.38 -4.29 -9.83
CA GLU A 60 8.32 -5.32 -10.31
C GLU A 60 8.06 -6.75 -9.76
N ILE A 61 7.53 -6.86 -8.55
CA ILE A 61 7.16 -8.14 -7.91
C ILE A 61 5.68 -8.51 -8.06
N ALA A 62 4.97 -7.83 -8.98
CA ALA A 62 3.58 -8.09 -9.35
C ALA A 62 2.58 -7.98 -8.18
N ILE A 63 2.76 -7.04 -7.25
CA ILE A 63 1.76 -6.80 -6.20
C ILE A 63 0.54 -6.11 -6.83
N PRO A 64 -0.66 -6.72 -6.75
CA PRO A 64 -1.82 -6.22 -7.48
C PRO A 64 -2.41 -4.93 -6.87
N PHE A 65 -2.25 -4.72 -5.56
CA PHE A 65 -2.81 -3.57 -4.86
C PHE A 65 -1.79 -2.86 -3.97
N ALA A 66 -1.82 -1.53 -3.96
CA ALA A 66 -0.97 -0.71 -3.10
C ALA A 66 -1.81 0.32 -2.34
N VAL A 67 -1.68 0.30 -1.01
CA VAL A 67 -2.27 1.26 -0.09
C VAL A 67 -1.20 2.27 0.29
N THR A 68 -1.47 3.54 0.08
CA THR A 68 -0.60 4.64 0.43
C THR A 68 -1.22 5.42 1.58
N VAL A 69 -0.42 5.59 2.64
CA VAL A 69 -0.77 6.38 3.83
C VAL A 69 -0.14 7.74 3.67
N ASP A 70 -0.96 8.79 3.56
CA ASP A 70 -0.53 10.17 3.34
C ASP A 70 -0.99 11.07 4.49
N PHE A 71 -0.71 12.37 4.39
CA PHE A 71 -1.12 13.35 5.42
C PHE A 71 -2.64 13.45 5.58
N ASP A 72 -3.40 13.05 4.56
CA ASP A 72 -4.85 13.08 4.63
C ASP A 72 -5.42 11.87 5.36
N THR A 73 -4.62 10.82 5.58
CA THR A 73 -4.97 9.72 6.47
C THR A 73 -5.15 10.18 7.92
N SER A 74 -4.45 11.24 8.33
CA SER A 74 -4.64 11.87 9.64
C SER A 74 -5.76 12.90 9.71
N LEU A 75 -6.40 13.25 8.58
CA LEU A 75 -7.53 14.17 8.57
C LEU A 75 -8.82 13.46 9.02
N GLN A 76 -9.86 14.25 9.33
CA GLN A 76 -11.21 13.75 9.59
C GLN A 76 -12.14 14.17 8.45
N PRO A 77 -12.74 13.21 7.70
CA PRO A 77 -12.65 11.75 7.88
C PRO A 77 -11.29 11.17 7.43
N PRO A 78 -10.79 10.10 8.09
CA PRO A 78 -9.57 9.45 7.67
C PRO A 78 -9.74 8.88 6.27
N SER A 79 -8.71 8.99 5.45
CA SER A 79 -8.73 8.43 4.09
C SER A 79 -7.35 7.95 3.64
N ILE A 80 -7.34 6.90 2.85
CA ILE A 80 -6.14 6.30 2.28
C ILE A 80 -6.21 6.31 0.75
N ALA A 81 -5.05 6.37 0.11
CA ALA A 81 -4.94 6.21 -1.32
C ALA A 81 -4.79 4.73 -1.67
N PHE A 82 -5.71 4.18 -2.44
CA PHE A 82 -5.67 2.82 -2.96
C PHE A 82 -5.33 2.85 -4.44
N ARG A 83 -4.26 2.15 -4.84
CA ARG A 83 -3.82 2.03 -6.23
C ARG A 83 -3.90 0.58 -6.67
N GLU A 84 -4.50 0.37 -7.84
CA GLU A 84 -4.46 -0.91 -8.53
C GLU A 84 -3.33 -0.92 -9.57
N LEU A 85 -2.65 -2.05 -9.64
CA LEU A 85 -1.51 -2.27 -10.51
C LEU A 85 -1.85 -2.20 -12.01
N ASN A 86 -2.81 -3.01 -12.45
CA ASN A 86 -3.12 -3.17 -13.88
C ASN A 86 -3.71 -1.90 -14.49
N SER A 87 -4.61 -1.23 -13.77
CA SER A 87 -5.23 0.00 -14.24
C SER A 87 -4.37 1.23 -13.98
N MET A 88 -3.38 1.13 -13.09
CA MET A 88 -2.63 2.25 -12.52
C MET A 88 -3.51 3.36 -11.91
N LYS A 89 -4.80 3.08 -11.70
CA LYS A 89 -5.75 4.05 -11.14
C LYS A 89 -5.54 4.14 -9.64
N GLN A 90 -5.57 5.37 -9.15
CA GLN A 90 -5.58 5.68 -7.74
C GLN A 90 -6.95 6.20 -7.35
N ILE A 91 -7.57 5.56 -6.36
CA ILE A 91 -8.82 5.99 -5.74
C ILE A 91 -8.57 6.31 -4.28
N ARG A 92 -9.37 7.21 -3.71
CA ARG A 92 -9.32 7.50 -2.29
C ARG A 92 -10.48 6.81 -1.59
N VAL A 93 -10.17 6.07 -0.53
CA VAL A 93 -11.15 5.31 0.26
C VAL A 93 -11.01 5.66 1.74
N PRO A 94 -12.12 5.65 2.50
CA PRO A 94 -12.08 5.85 3.96
C PRO A 94 -11.41 4.67 4.68
#